data_AF-A0A1F1Z8E8-F1
#
_entry.id   AF-A0A1F1Z8E8-F1
#
_cell.length_a   1.000
_cell.length_b   1.000
_cell.length_c   1.000
_cell.angle_alpha   90.00
_cell.angle_beta   90.00
_cell.angle_gamma   90.00
#
_symmetry.space_group_name_H-M   'P 1'
#
loop_
_entity.id
_entity.type
_entity.pdbx_description
1 polymer ?
#
loop_
_entity_poly.entity_id
_entity_poly.type
_entity_poly.pdbx_seq_one_letter_code
_entity_poly.pdbx_strand_id
1 'polypeptide(L)'
;MGYITPQYAQQQGMLICRIGSTTGYACGVFEEIGRDGQFYFRNIVDRGDSGGAIFALDDKGAYALGVTSNVSDFNKTLAGGMEIASAMEYWGLTLHG
;
A
#
# COMPACT_ATOMS: atom_id res chain seq x y z
N MET A 1 16.26 -2.49 -3.34
CA MET A 1 14.78 -2.40 -3.28
C MET A 1 14.43 -0.93 -3.15
N GLY A 2 13.37 -0.47 -3.81
CA GLY A 2 13.01 0.96 -3.88
C GLY A 2 11.55 1.21 -3.54
N TYR A 3 11.13 2.47 -3.59
CA TYR A 3 9.72 2.84 -3.58
C TYR A 3 9.22 3.07 -5.01
N ILE A 4 7.94 2.84 -5.23
CA ILE A 4 7.25 3.12 -6.50
C ILE A 4 5.92 3.82 -6.22
N THR A 5 5.30 4.37 -7.26
CA THR A 5 3.99 5.02 -7.16
C THR A 5 2.84 4.00 -7.34
N PRO A 6 1.65 4.27 -6.79
CA PRO A 6 0.45 3.48 -7.05
C PRO A 6 0.10 3.38 -8.54
N GLN A 7 0.34 4.45 -9.31
CA GLN A 7 0.14 4.48 -10.76
C GLN A 7 1.00 3.44 -11.46
N TYR A 8 2.28 3.36 -11.10
CA TYR A 8 3.19 2.38 -11.68
C TYR A 8 2.78 0.96 -11.30
N ALA A 9 2.50 0.71 -10.01
CA ALA A 9 2.07 -0.60 -9.54
C ALA A 9 0.78 -1.09 -10.23
N GLN A 10 -0.21 -0.20 -10.40
CA GLN A 10 -1.46 -0.50 -11.09
C GLN A 10 -1.21 -0.79 -12.58
N GLN A 11 -0.39 0.03 -13.26
CA GLN A 11 -0.06 -0.16 -14.68
C GLN A 11 0.65 -1.49 -14.94
N GLN A 12 1.49 -1.94 -14.00
CA GLN A 12 2.20 -3.22 -14.09
C GLN A 12 1.33 -4.41 -13.63
N GLY A 13 0.11 -4.18 -13.13
CA GLY A 13 -0.77 -5.25 -12.64
C GLY A 13 -0.21 -5.99 -11.42
N MET A 14 0.57 -5.29 -10.59
CA MET A 14 1.24 -5.90 -9.43
C MET A 14 0.24 -6.28 -8.33
N LEU A 15 0.59 -7.31 -7.55
CA LEU A 15 -0.12 -7.62 -6.32
C LEU A 15 0.21 -6.59 -5.25
N ILE A 16 -0.80 -6.13 -4.52
CA ILE A 16 -0.62 -5.22 -3.40
C ILE A 16 -0.72 -6.01 -2.11
N CYS A 17 0.38 -6.00 -1.36
CA CYS A 17 0.51 -6.68 -0.08
C CYS A 17 0.70 -5.65 1.03
N ARG A 18 0.28 -6.01 2.23
CA ARG A 18 0.51 -5.21 3.43
C ARG A 18 0.86 -6.11 4.61
N ILE A 19 1.45 -5.50 5.63
CA ILE A 19 1.61 -6.10 6.94
C ILE A 19 1.11 -5.13 8.02
N GLY A 20 0.19 -5.61 8.87
CA GLY A 20 -0.38 -4.84 9.97
C GLY A 20 -0.44 -5.65 11.26
N SER A 21 -0.60 -4.96 12.40
CA SER A 21 -0.53 -5.60 13.72
C SER A 21 -1.73 -6.48 14.05
N THR A 22 -2.90 -6.17 13.49
CA THR A 22 -4.16 -6.85 13.84
C THR A 22 -4.41 -8.06 12.96
N THR A 23 -4.23 -7.90 11.65
CA THR A 23 -4.58 -8.93 10.67
C THR A 23 -3.36 -9.55 9.98
N GLY A 24 -2.15 -9.13 10.34
CA GLY A 24 -0.91 -9.69 9.82
C GLY A 24 -0.67 -9.36 8.35
N TYR A 25 -0.11 -10.34 7.64
CA TYR A 25 0.22 -10.26 6.22
C TYR A 25 -1.00 -10.58 5.35
N ALA A 26 -1.35 -9.70 4.42
CA ALA A 26 -2.42 -9.94 3.46
C ALA A 26 -2.11 -9.29 2.10
N CYS A 27 -2.49 -9.98 1.02
CA CYS A 27 -2.32 -9.50 -0.36
C CYS A 27 -3.61 -9.55 -1.13
N GLY A 28 -3.68 -8.74 -2.18
CA GLY A 28 -4.65 -8.89 -3.25
C GLY A 28 -4.48 -7.84 -4.33
N VAL A 29 -5.58 -7.50 -4.99
CA VAL A 29 -5.55 -6.75 -6.25
C VAL A 29 -5.74 -5.25 -6.03
N PHE A 30 -5.12 -4.47 -6.90
CA PHE A 30 -5.35 -3.03 -6.97
C PHE A 30 -6.81 -2.74 -7.34
N GLU A 31 -7.44 -1.76 -6.70
CA GLU A 31 -8.82 -1.34 -7.00
C GLU A 31 -8.83 0.02 -7.70
N GLU A 32 -8.35 1.06 -7.02
CA GLU A 32 -8.52 2.45 -7.46
C GLU A 32 -7.40 3.36 -6.95
N ILE A 33 -7.03 4.36 -7.75
CA ILE A 33 -6.21 5.49 -7.30
C ILE A 33 -7.15 6.62 -6.89
N GLY A 34 -7.11 6.97 -5.62
CA GLY A 34 -7.87 8.08 -5.06
C GLY A 34 -7.19 9.43 -5.27
N ARG A 35 -7.59 10.41 -4.45
CA ARG A 35 -7.02 11.76 -4.47
C ARG A 35 -5.98 11.92 -3.37
N ASP A 36 -5.09 12.89 -3.55
CA ASP A 36 -4.13 13.32 -2.52
C ASP A 36 -3.24 12.18 -2.00
N GLY A 37 -2.77 11.32 -2.91
CA GLY A 37 -1.91 10.18 -2.57
C GLY A 37 -2.64 8.94 -2.03
N GLN A 38 -3.97 8.99 -1.92
CA GLN A 38 -4.75 7.82 -1.53
C GLN A 38 -4.81 6.79 -2.65
N PHE A 39 -4.78 5.52 -2.28
CA PHE A 39 -5.05 4.41 -3.19
C PHE A 39 -5.73 3.26 -2.44
N TYR A 40 -6.49 2.45 -3.18
CA TYR A 40 -7.34 1.41 -2.65
C TYR A 40 -7.03 0.06 -3.30
N PHE A 41 -7.11 -1.00 -2.51
CA PHE A 41 -6.82 -2.37 -2.93
C PHE A 41 -7.64 -3.36 -2.11
N ARG A 42 -7.79 -4.57 -2.66
CA ARG A 42 -8.55 -5.66 -2.06
C ARG A 42 -7.65 -6.53 -1.19
N ASN A 43 -7.80 -6.45 0.12
CA ASN A 43 -7.34 -7.47 1.05
C ASN A 43 -8.08 -7.33 2.40
N ILE A 44 -8.03 -8.37 3.23
CA ILE A 44 -8.53 -8.29 4.61
C ILE A 44 -7.77 -7.15 5.30
N VAL A 45 -8.42 -6.30 6.10
CA VAL A 45 -7.79 -5.25 6.91
C VAL A 45 -8.73 -4.91 8.08
N ASP A 46 -8.18 -4.51 9.22
CA ASP A 46 -8.99 -4.03 10.33
C ASP A 46 -8.31 -2.91 11.14
N ARG A 47 -9.04 -2.36 12.11
CA ARG A 47 -8.54 -1.38 13.06
C ARG A 47 -7.30 -1.92 13.78
N GLY A 48 -6.26 -1.09 13.85
CA GLY A 48 -4.93 -1.47 14.37
C GLY A 48 -3.91 -1.85 13.30
N ASP A 49 -4.33 -2.01 12.04
CA ASP A 49 -3.38 -2.15 10.92
C ASP A 49 -2.86 -0.80 10.40
N SER A 50 -3.45 0.31 10.84
CA SER A 50 -3.03 1.67 10.45
C SER A 50 -1.54 1.91 10.72
N GLY A 51 -0.87 2.57 9.78
CA GLY A 51 0.59 2.76 9.78
C GLY A 51 1.40 1.56 9.30
N GLY A 52 0.76 0.39 9.13
CA GLY A 52 1.39 -0.81 8.59
C GLY A 52 1.88 -0.62 7.14
N ALA A 53 3.02 -1.22 6.83
CA ALA A 53 3.66 -1.09 5.53
C ALA A 53 2.82 -1.73 4.42
N ILE A 54 2.73 -1.04 3.27
CA ILE A 54 2.14 -1.54 2.02
C ILE A 54 3.25 -1.58 0.97
N PHE A 55 3.31 -2.68 0.24
CA PHE A 55 4.28 -2.91 -0.82
C PHE A 55 3.62 -3.60 -2.02
N ALA A 56 4.12 -3.29 -3.20
CA ALA A 56 3.76 -3.99 -4.43
C ALA A 56 4.71 -5.17 -4.64
N LEU A 57 4.18 -6.28 -5.14
CA LEU A 57 4.91 -7.51 -5.39
C LEU A 57 4.76 -7.93 -6.85
N ASP A 58 5.89 -8.24 -7.49
CA ASP A 58 5.97 -8.94 -8.78
C ASP A 58 7.01 -10.08 -8.72
N ASP A 59 7.33 -10.66 -9.87
CA ASP A 59 8.35 -11.71 -10.02
C ASP A 59 9.78 -11.22 -9.73
N LYS A 60 10.02 -9.90 -9.75
CA LYS A 60 11.33 -9.28 -9.50
C LYS A 60 11.50 -8.90 -8.03
N GLY A 61 10.42 -8.74 -7.28
CA GLY A 61 10.45 -8.61 -5.82
C GLY A 61 9.42 -7.63 -5.25
N ALA A 62 9.73 -7.11 -4.07
CA ALA A 62 8.88 -6.21 -3.31
C ALA A 62 9.36 -4.76 -3.40
N TYR A 63 8.42 -3.84 -3.59
CA TYR A 63 8.66 -2.41 -3.70
C TYR A 63 7.76 -1.66 -2.71
N ALA A 64 8.35 -0.76 -1.94
CA ALA A 64 7.59 0.04 -0.98
C ALA A 64 6.59 0.93 -1.73
N LEU A 65 5.34 0.96 -1.25
CA LEU A 65 4.25 1.60 -1.96
C LEU A 65 3.53 2.63 -1.10
N GLY A 66 3.28 2.28 0.16
CA GLY A 66 2.46 3.13 1.02
C GLY A 66 2.41 2.68 2.48
N VAL A 67 1.55 3.36 3.23
CA VAL A 67 1.18 3.01 4.60
C VAL A 67 -0.33 2.88 4.71
N THR A 68 -0.80 1.90 5.49
CA THR A 68 -2.24 1.66 5.70
C THR A 68 -2.85 2.85 6.43
N SER A 69 -3.88 3.47 5.85
CA SER A 69 -4.43 4.74 6.36
C SER A 69 -5.92 4.68 6.64
N ASN A 70 -6.68 3.80 6.00
CA ASN A 70 -8.10 3.67 6.27
C ASN A 70 -8.61 2.24 6.03
N VAL A 71 -9.75 1.95 6.64
CA VAL A 71 -10.49 0.70 6.52
C VAL A 71 -11.99 1.02 6.51
N SER A 72 -12.77 0.26 5.75
CA SER A 72 -14.23 0.33 5.81
C SER A 72 -14.78 -0.59 6.90
N ASP A 73 -15.67 -0.07 7.75
CA ASP A 73 -16.36 -0.88 8.77
C ASP A 73 -17.40 -1.84 8.18
N PHE A 74 -17.88 -1.55 6.96
CA PHE A 74 -18.85 -2.40 6.26
C PHE A 74 -18.17 -3.34 5.25
N ASN A 75 -16.99 -2.98 4.77
CA ASN A 75 -16.21 -3.78 3.82
C ASN A 75 -14.77 -3.94 4.29
N LYS A 76 -14.54 -4.93 5.17
CA LYS A 76 -13.23 -5.28 5.70
C LYS A 76 -12.25 -5.87 4.66
N THR A 77 -12.66 -5.93 3.40
CA THR A 77 -11.81 -6.34 2.27
C THR A 77 -11.35 -5.18 1.39
N LEU A 78 -11.82 -3.96 1.64
CA LEU A 78 -11.39 -2.75 0.94
C LEU A 78 -10.46 -1.95 1.84
N ALA A 79 -9.17 -2.03 1.56
CA ALA A 79 -8.13 -1.32 2.29
C ALA A 79 -7.75 -0.05 1.53
N GLY A 80 -7.47 1.02 2.27
CA GLY A 80 -6.89 2.24 1.71
C GLY A 80 -5.52 2.54 2.31
N GLY A 81 -4.61 2.93 1.43
CA GLY A 81 -3.27 3.35 1.75
C GLY A 81 -3.01 4.81 1.35
N MET A 82 -2.04 5.41 2.02
CA MET A 82 -1.39 6.64 1.57
C MET A 82 -0.06 6.26 0.94
N GLU A 83 0.19 6.72 -0.28
CA GLU A 83 1.45 6.49 -0.96
C GLU A 83 2.61 7.23 -0.29
N ILE A 84 3.80 6.66 -0.36
CA ILE A 84 5.00 7.24 0.26
C ILE A 84 5.88 8.01 -0.71
N ALA A 85 5.77 7.80 -2.03
CA ALA A 85 6.64 8.42 -3.03
C ALA A 85 6.66 9.96 -2.92
N SER A 86 5.50 10.62 -2.82
CA SER A 86 5.49 12.09 -2.67
C SER A 86 6.10 12.54 -1.36
N ALA A 87 5.92 11.77 -0.28
CA ALA A 87 6.56 12.08 1.00
C ALA A 87 8.07 11.87 0.95
N MET A 88 8.54 10.82 0.27
CA MET A 88 9.97 10.57 0.06
C MET A 88 10.62 11.73 -0.68
N GLU A 89 9.97 12.23 -1.74
CA GLU A 89 10.45 13.37 -2.53
C GLU A 89 10.40 14.69 -1.73
N TYR A 90 9.27 15.00 -1.11
CA TYR A 90 9.07 16.26 -0.39
C TYR A 90 10.06 16.43 0.77
N TRP A 91 10.31 15.34 1.52
CA TRP A 91 11.17 15.37 2.70
C TRP A 91 12.63 14.94 2.41
N GLY A 92 12.97 14.59 1.16
CA GLY A 92 14.30 14.12 0.80
C GLY A 92 14.72 12.83 1.52
N LEU A 93 13.77 11.91 1.72
CA LEU A 93 14.01 10.68 2.45
C LEU A 93 14.65 9.61 1.57
N THR A 94 15.27 8.61 2.21
CA THR A 94 15.83 7.44 1.53
C THR A 94 15.40 6.18 2.25
N LEU A 95 14.99 5.17 1.48
CA LEU A 95 14.74 3.83 2.03
C LEU A 95 16.07 3.08 2.17
N HIS A 96 16.33 2.59 3.37
CA HIS A 96 17.47 1.72 3.67
C HIS A 96 16.99 0.28 3.84
N GLY A 97 17.81 -0.66 3.36
CA GLY A 97 17.59 -2.10 3.49
C GLY A 97 18.91 -2.81 3.76
#